data_AF-A0A3P1VZY7-F1
#
_entry.id   AF-A0A3P1VZY7-F1
#
_cell.length_a   1.000
_cell.length_b   1.000
_cell.length_c   1.000
_cell.angle_alpha   90.00
_cell.angle_beta   90.00
_cell.angle_gamma   90.00
#
_symmetry.space_group_name_H-M   'P 1'
#
loop_
_entity.id
_entity.type
_entity.pdbx_description
1 polymer ?
#
loop_
_entity_poly.entity_id
_entity_poly.type
_entity_poly.pdbx_seq_one_letter_code
_entity_poly.pdbx_strand_id
1 'polypeptide(L)'
;MANMIERIGVHHCAEIAVRNKWIFREQPVDDIGIDAHMEFVDESGKNRQLLALQIKSGSSWFKEKKDDYIVFRDINERQYNYWTTNSLPCIVVLYNPDDDMCIWQKLTDKTIERTKGGRGKGFFVKVPTAQTFLNHPSNEILLSFTNLPKHVLNYNFLLSQKKFIQIIKDGGTVKLHSTEWVNKSSGKGETELIVDDGENEKRYLYPYYFPFTPYTEVFPKLFPWADFEADEDFYMEEDESLWREYHCYYDKEDEEWLIVGDSFEEFRNKLNPMRSINHSGEVAEYMLTLSINELGRSFLTIDDYISQDQPYTKAVPEE
;
A
#
# COMPACT_ATOMS: atom_id res chain seq x y z
N MET A 1 17.87 -11.75 -20.78
CA MET A 1 17.54 -13.10 -20.29
C MET A 1 16.60 -13.09 -19.09
N ALA A 2 16.78 -12.19 -18.09
CA ALA A 2 15.89 -12.09 -16.90
C ALA A 2 14.39 -12.04 -17.23
N ASN A 3 13.99 -11.24 -18.22
CA ASN A 3 12.59 -11.11 -18.62
C ASN A 3 11.95 -12.43 -19.09
N MET A 4 12.66 -13.31 -19.84
CA MET A 4 12.02 -14.52 -20.39
C MET A 4 11.64 -15.54 -19.31
N ILE A 5 12.50 -15.76 -18.32
CA ILE A 5 12.24 -16.72 -17.22
C ILE A 5 11.10 -16.21 -16.34
N GLU A 6 11.07 -14.91 -16.07
CA GLU A 6 9.99 -14.26 -15.33
C GLU A 6 8.64 -14.42 -16.06
N ARG A 7 8.61 -14.15 -17.38
CA ARG A 7 7.41 -14.36 -18.20
C ARG A 7 6.92 -15.81 -18.19
N ILE A 8 7.84 -16.77 -18.32
CA ILE A 8 7.51 -18.20 -18.26
C ILE A 8 6.81 -18.52 -16.93
N GLY A 9 7.34 -18.03 -15.82
CA GLY A 9 6.75 -18.28 -14.51
C GLY A 9 5.39 -17.64 -14.31
N VAL A 10 5.19 -16.40 -14.77
CA VAL A 10 3.86 -15.74 -14.74
C VAL A 10 2.85 -16.56 -15.54
N HIS A 11 3.22 -17.01 -16.74
CA HIS A 11 2.35 -17.82 -17.59
C HIS A 11 2.08 -19.21 -16.99
N HIS A 12 3.08 -19.84 -16.39
CA HIS A 12 2.91 -21.12 -15.71
C HIS A 12 1.99 -21.01 -14.48
N CYS A 13 2.16 -19.96 -13.67
CA CYS A 13 1.25 -19.69 -12.54
C CYS A 13 -0.18 -19.40 -13.01
N ALA A 14 -0.34 -18.65 -14.11
CA ALA A 14 -1.64 -18.39 -14.72
C ALA A 14 -2.32 -19.68 -15.21
N GLU A 15 -1.55 -20.57 -15.83
CA GLU A 15 -2.03 -21.88 -16.30
C GLU A 15 -2.54 -22.75 -15.14
N ILE A 16 -1.76 -22.86 -14.06
CA ILE A 16 -2.16 -23.57 -12.83
C ILE A 16 -3.42 -22.92 -12.24
N ALA A 17 -3.47 -21.59 -12.17
CA ALA A 17 -4.60 -20.85 -11.62
C ALA A 17 -5.90 -21.15 -12.39
N VAL A 18 -5.87 -21.04 -13.72
CA VAL A 18 -7.03 -21.29 -14.57
C VAL A 18 -7.52 -22.73 -14.45
N ARG A 19 -6.61 -23.72 -14.39
CA ARG A 19 -6.98 -25.13 -14.16
C ARG A 19 -7.70 -25.35 -12.83
N ASN A 20 -7.39 -24.53 -11.82
CA ASN A 20 -7.97 -24.58 -10.49
C ASN A 20 -9.15 -23.62 -10.30
N LYS A 21 -9.77 -23.12 -11.38
CA LYS A 21 -10.93 -22.20 -11.37
C LYS A 21 -10.66 -20.81 -10.79
N TRP A 22 -9.41 -20.36 -10.84
CA TRP A 22 -9.06 -18.98 -10.52
C TRP A 22 -8.98 -18.14 -11.79
N ILE A 23 -9.63 -16.97 -11.78
CA ILE A 23 -9.36 -15.91 -12.76
C ILE A 23 -8.00 -15.31 -12.40
N PHE A 24 -7.08 -15.29 -13.35
CA PHE A 24 -5.75 -14.71 -13.19
C PHE A 24 -5.67 -13.37 -13.94
N ARG A 25 -5.24 -12.31 -13.26
CA ARG A 25 -5.07 -10.97 -13.81
C ARG A 25 -3.64 -10.49 -13.56
N GLU A 26 -2.81 -10.60 -14.57
CA GLU A 26 -1.46 -10.01 -14.56
C GLU A 26 -1.54 -8.50 -14.31
N GLN A 27 -0.67 -7.99 -13.44
CA GLN A 27 -0.55 -6.55 -13.20
C GLN A 27 0.53 -5.95 -14.11
N PRO A 28 0.41 -4.67 -14.51
CA PRO A 28 1.51 -3.95 -15.14
C PRO A 28 2.76 -4.03 -14.26
N VAL A 29 3.93 -4.14 -14.88
CA VAL A 29 5.22 -4.23 -14.17
C VAL A 29 5.53 -2.88 -13.53
N ASP A 30 5.02 -2.64 -12.33
CA ASP A 30 5.35 -1.48 -11.50
C ASP A 30 6.24 -1.91 -10.31
N ASP A 31 7.21 -1.05 -9.98
CA ASP A 31 8.42 -1.27 -9.16
C ASP A 31 8.22 -1.78 -7.70
N ILE A 32 7.01 -2.16 -7.28
CA ILE A 32 6.69 -2.45 -5.86
C ILE A 32 6.43 -3.93 -5.57
N GLY A 33 6.22 -4.76 -6.60
CA GLY A 33 6.26 -6.22 -6.46
C GLY A 33 4.93 -6.90 -6.13
N ILE A 34 3.92 -6.72 -6.98
CA ILE A 34 2.82 -7.68 -7.18
C ILE A 34 2.73 -7.93 -8.67
N ASP A 35 2.93 -9.18 -9.09
CA ASP A 35 2.94 -9.55 -10.51
C ASP A 35 1.53 -9.89 -11.01
N ALA A 36 0.65 -10.36 -10.11
CA ALA A 36 -0.71 -10.72 -10.48
C ALA A 36 -1.69 -10.66 -9.31
N HIS A 37 -2.96 -10.54 -9.66
CA HIS A 37 -4.08 -10.84 -8.78
C HIS A 37 -4.80 -12.10 -9.27
N MET A 38 -5.29 -12.92 -8.34
CA MET A 38 -6.19 -14.02 -8.66
C MET A 38 -7.53 -13.90 -7.91
N GLU A 39 -8.60 -14.40 -8.52
CA GLU A 39 -9.95 -14.38 -7.97
C GLU A 39 -10.59 -15.75 -8.18
N PHE A 40 -11.08 -16.39 -7.11
CA PHE A 40 -11.78 -17.66 -7.27
C PHE A 40 -13.21 -17.44 -7.73
N VAL A 41 -13.63 -18.24 -8.70
CA VAL A 41 -15.03 -18.27 -9.19
C VAL A 41 -15.68 -19.55 -8.68
N ASP A 42 -16.69 -19.39 -7.84
CA ASP A 42 -17.46 -20.53 -7.35
C ASP A 42 -18.47 -21.04 -8.41
N GLU A 43 -19.14 -22.16 -8.10
CA GLU A 43 -20.10 -22.80 -9.02
C GLU A 43 -21.32 -21.93 -9.33
N SER A 44 -21.59 -20.91 -8.49
CA SER A 44 -22.66 -19.94 -8.72
C SER A 44 -22.24 -18.79 -9.65
N GLY A 45 -20.97 -18.75 -10.04
CA GLY A 45 -20.38 -17.64 -10.81
C GLY A 45 -20.12 -16.41 -9.94
N LYS A 46 -20.18 -16.53 -8.61
CA LYS A 46 -19.89 -15.42 -7.71
C LYS A 46 -18.40 -15.36 -7.45
N ASN A 47 -17.86 -14.18 -7.65
CA ASN A 47 -16.47 -13.90 -7.38
C ASN A 47 -16.20 -13.82 -5.86
N ARG A 48 -15.10 -14.43 -5.43
CA ARG A 48 -14.54 -14.24 -4.08
C ARG A 48 -13.56 -13.07 -4.04
N GLN A 49 -13.03 -12.78 -2.85
CA GLN A 49 -12.01 -11.75 -2.70
C GLN A 49 -10.74 -12.08 -3.51
N LEU A 50 -10.07 -11.03 -3.98
CA LEU A 50 -8.78 -11.14 -4.67
C LEU A 50 -7.65 -11.60 -3.72
N LEU A 51 -6.72 -12.37 -4.28
CA LEU A 51 -5.44 -12.74 -3.68
C LEU A 51 -4.31 -12.14 -4.51
N ALA A 52 -3.34 -11.51 -3.85
CA ALA A 52 -2.19 -10.88 -4.51
C ALA A 52 -0.98 -11.82 -4.57
N LEU A 53 -0.30 -11.86 -5.71
CA LEU A 53 0.82 -12.75 -5.99
C LEU A 53 2.09 -11.97 -6.35
N GLN A 54 3.18 -12.25 -5.63
CA GLN A 54 4.53 -12.00 -6.11
C GLN A 54 5.12 -13.32 -6.63
N ILE A 55 5.51 -13.35 -7.90
CA ILE A 55 6.02 -14.53 -8.61
C ILE A 55 7.53 -14.33 -8.83
N LYS A 56 8.33 -15.28 -8.37
CA LYS A 56 9.79 -15.29 -8.60
C LYS A 56 10.18 -16.60 -9.26
N SER A 57 10.78 -16.49 -10.44
CA SER A 57 11.00 -17.65 -11.32
C SER A 57 12.47 -17.82 -11.67
N GLY A 58 12.94 -19.07 -11.67
CA GLY A 58 14.31 -19.45 -11.99
C GLY A 58 15.01 -20.21 -10.86
N SER A 59 15.91 -21.12 -11.23
CA SER A 59 16.65 -21.99 -10.30
C SER A 59 17.56 -21.22 -9.33
N SER A 60 17.90 -19.97 -9.62
CA SER A 60 18.62 -19.09 -8.69
C SER A 60 17.88 -18.88 -7.37
N TRP A 61 16.55 -18.87 -7.38
CA TRP A 61 15.72 -18.71 -6.18
C TRP A 61 15.75 -19.95 -5.27
N PHE A 62 16.17 -21.10 -5.79
CA PHE A 62 16.18 -22.39 -5.10
C PHE A 62 17.57 -22.77 -4.57
N LYS A 63 18.57 -21.88 -4.72
CA LYS A 63 19.95 -22.13 -4.28
C LYS A 63 20.09 -22.38 -2.78
N GLU A 64 19.29 -21.69 -1.97
CA GLU A 64 19.29 -21.86 -0.51
C GLU A 64 18.17 -22.81 -0.08
N LYS A 65 18.29 -24.07 -0.51
CA LYS A 65 17.41 -25.15 -0.09
C LYS A 65 17.86 -25.70 1.27
N LYS A 66 16.89 -25.84 2.18
CA LYS A 66 16.96 -26.62 3.40
C LYS A 66 16.09 -27.87 3.25
N ASP A 67 16.10 -28.75 4.24
CA ASP A 67 15.45 -30.06 4.14
C ASP A 67 13.95 -29.94 3.81
N ASP A 68 13.26 -28.93 4.36
CA ASP A 68 11.82 -28.75 4.26
C ASP A 68 11.37 -27.42 3.62
N TYR A 69 12.27 -26.46 3.40
CA TYR A 69 11.94 -25.15 2.79
C TYR A 69 13.04 -24.56 1.89
N ILE A 70 12.65 -23.59 1.07
CA ILE A 70 13.52 -22.70 0.32
C ILE A 70 13.59 -21.34 1.02
N VAL A 71 14.78 -20.75 1.15
CA VAL A 71 14.94 -19.40 1.73
C VAL A 71 14.92 -18.34 0.63
N PHE A 72 13.90 -17.50 0.62
CA PHE A 72 13.78 -16.34 -0.26
C PHE A 72 14.23 -15.07 0.49
N ARG A 73 15.30 -14.39 0.04
CA ARG A 73 15.97 -13.28 0.78
C ARG A 73 15.90 -11.89 0.13
N ASP A 74 15.48 -11.79 -1.12
CA ASP A 74 15.56 -10.54 -1.88
C ASP A 74 14.36 -9.64 -1.57
N ILE A 75 14.29 -9.24 -0.29
CA ILE A 75 13.17 -8.49 0.28
C ILE A 75 13.75 -7.28 1.00
N ASN A 76 13.43 -6.09 0.47
CA ASN A 76 13.77 -4.81 1.08
C ASN A 76 12.63 -4.26 1.97
N GLU A 77 12.87 -3.16 2.68
CA GLU A 77 11.85 -2.53 3.55
C GLU A 77 10.60 -2.10 2.77
N ARG A 78 10.72 -1.63 1.52
CA ARG A 78 9.57 -1.20 0.70
C ARG A 78 8.66 -2.39 0.39
N GLN A 79 9.22 -3.51 -0.07
CA GLN A 79 8.49 -4.75 -0.35
C GLN A 79 7.88 -5.35 0.92
N TYR A 80 8.63 -5.38 2.02
CA TYR A 80 8.13 -5.84 3.31
C TYR A 80 6.88 -5.06 3.73
N ASN A 81 6.95 -3.73 3.75
CA ASN A 81 5.80 -2.91 4.12
C ASN A 81 4.67 -3.16 3.11
N TYR A 82 4.93 -3.06 1.81
CA TYR A 82 3.90 -3.25 0.78
C TYR A 82 3.13 -4.57 0.86
N TRP A 83 3.81 -5.69 1.17
CA TRP A 83 3.16 -7.00 1.28
C TRP A 83 2.46 -7.21 2.61
N THR A 84 3.08 -6.82 3.72
CA THR A 84 2.49 -6.99 5.07
C THR A 84 1.35 -6.03 5.33
N THR A 85 1.33 -4.92 4.60
CA THR A 85 0.30 -3.89 4.69
C THR A 85 -0.65 -3.91 3.48
N ASN A 86 -0.73 -5.01 2.75
CA ASN A 86 -1.67 -5.11 1.65
C ASN A 86 -3.11 -5.38 2.16
N SER A 87 -4.10 -4.72 1.55
CA SER A 87 -5.53 -4.96 1.85
C SER A 87 -6.00 -6.35 1.40
N LEU A 88 -5.31 -6.93 0.42
CA LEU A 88 -5.50 -8.30 -0.04
C LEU A 88 -4.49 -9.22 0.63
N PRO A 89 -4.85 -10.47 0.96
CA PRO A 89 -3.86 -11.45 1.37
C PRO A 89 -2.84 -11.62 0.23
N CYS A 90 -1.56 -11.54 0.59
CA CYS A 90 -0.45 -11.62 -0.34
C CYS A 90 0.31 -12.94 -0.17
N ILE A 91 0.71 -13.55 -1.28
CA ILE A 91 1.58 -14.73 -1.29
C ILE A 91 2.79 -14.50 -2.19
N VAL A 92 3.92 -15.12 -1.84
CA VAL A 92 5.03 -15.32 -2.77
C VAL A 92 4.89 -16.71 -3.40
N VAL A 93 5.10 -16.80 -4.70
CA VAL A 93 5.17 -18.04 -5.48
C VAL A 93 6.57 -18.15 -6.07
N LEU A 94 7.27 -19.23 -5.76
CA LEU A 94 8.57 -19.57 -6.34
C LEU A 94 8.36 -20.65 -7.40
N TYR A 95 8.84 -20.41 -8.61
CA TYR A 95 8.79 -21.38 -9.70
C TYR A 95 10.19 -21.73 -10.20
N ASN A 96 10.52 -23.02 -10.20
CA ASN A 96 11.74 -23.55 -10.78
C ASN A 96 11.45 -24.19 -12.15
N PRO A 97 11.88 -23.59 -13.27
CA PRO A 97 11.65 -24.17 -14.59
C PRO A 97 12.47 -25.44 -14.87
N ASP A 98 13.50 -25.73 -14.06
CA ASP A 98 14.40 -26.87 -14.29
C ASP A 98 13.77 -28.22 -13.89
N ASP A 99 12.95 -28.23 -12.83
CA ASP A 99 12.27 -29.42 -12.28
C ASP A 99 10.76 -29.23 -12.10
N ASP A 100 10.21 -28.13 -12.63
CA ASP A 100 8.81 -27.73 -12.55
C ASP A 100 8.27 -27.53 -11.11
N MET A 101 9.18 -27.34 -10.14
CA MET A 101 8.78 -27.10 -8.76
C MET A 101 8.13 -25.71 -8.60
N CYS A 102 6.83 -25.69 -8.31
CA CYS A 102 6.07 -24.48 -8.04
C CYS A 102 5.54 -24.50 -6.59
N ILE A 103 6.11 -23.67 -5.72
CA ILE A 103 5.76 -23.62 -4.29
C ILE A 103 5.38 -22.22 -3.84
N TRP A 104 4.68 -22.09 -2.72
CA TRP A 104 4.19 -20.80 -2.26
C TRP A 104 4.27 -20.63 -0.73
N GLN A 105 4.24 -19.38 -0.28
CA GLN A 105 4.10 -19.01 1.13
C GLN A 105 3.32 -17.71 1.29
N LYS A 106 2.48 -17.62 2.32
CA LYS A 106 1.79 -16.39 2.67
C LYS A 106 2.77 -15.36 3.21
N LEU A 107 2.60 -14.11 2.80
CA LEU A 107 3.42 -12.97 3.23
C LEU A 107 2.72 -12.23 4.37
N THR A 108 3.27 -12.34 5.58
CA THR A 108 2.82 -11.65 6.79
C THR A 108 4.03 -11.24 7.64
N ASP A 109 3.81 -10.39 8.64
CA ASP A 109 4.80 -10.06 9.68
C ASP A 109 5.37 -11.30 10.41
N LYS A 110 4.57 -12.38 10.53
CA LYS A 110 4.99 -13.66 11.10
C LYS A 110 5.84 -14.55 10.19
N THR A 111 5.65 -14.48 8.87
CA THR A 111 6.35 -15.36 7.90
C THR A 111 7.55 -14.68 7.26
N ILE A 112 7.59 -13.34 7.27
CA ILE A 112 8.72 -12.55 6.79
C ILE A 112 9.61 -12.21 8.00
N GLU A 113 10.79 -12.79 8.05
CA GLU A 113 11.75 -12.62 9.13
C GLU A 113 12.83 -11.61 8.76
N ARG A 114 13.19 -10.74 9.71
CA ARG A 114 14.31 -9.82 9.52
C ARG A 114 15.64 -10.53 9.72
N THR A 115 16.59 -10.28 8.83
CA THR A 115 17.92 -10.92 8.86
C THR A 115 18.70 -10.62 10.14
N LYS A 116 19.70 -11.45 10.46
CA LYS A 116 20.58 -11.32 11.64
C LYS A 116 19.81 -11.23 12.99
N GLY A 117 18.70 -11.94 13.12
CA GLY A 117 17.88 -11.96 14.33
C GLY A 117 17.31 -10.58 14.67
N GLY A 118 16.73 -9.89 13.68
CA GLY A 118 16.10 -8.57 13.88
C GLY A 118 16.99 -7.36 13.56
N ARG A 119 18.32 -7.53 13.51
CA ARG A 119 19.27 -6.40 13.39
C ARG A 119 19.76 -6.10 11.98
N GLY A 120 19.49 -6.97 11.00
CA GLY A 120 19.92 -6.79 9.61
C GLY A 120 18.97 -5.91 8.80
N LYS A 121 19.47 -5.31 7.71
CA LYS A 121 18.69 -4.40 6.83
C LYS A 121 17.75 -5.13 5.85
N GLY A 122 17.94 -6.42 5.62
CA GLY A 122 17.12 -7.22 4.69
C GLY A 122 16.17 -8.17 5.41
N PHE A 123 15.20 -8.69 4.68
CA PHE A 123 14.24 -9.68 5.16
C PHE A 123 14.35 -11.00 4.40
N PHE A 124 13.75 -12.06 4.92
CA PHE A 124 13.64 -13.33 4.22
C PHE A 124 12.35 -14.06 4.58
N VAL A 125 11.94 -14.99 3.72
CA VAL A 125 10.79 -15.88 3.92
C VAL A 125 11.24 -17.31 3.74
N LYS A 126 10.77 -18.20 4.62
CA LYS A 126 10.90 -19.65 4.45
C LYS A 126 9.70 -20.17 3.68
N VAL A 127 9.92 -20.63 2.45
CA VAL A 127 8.88 -21.14 1.55
C VAL A 127 8.87 -22.67 1.63
N PRO A 128 7.86 -23.30 2.26
CA PRO A 128 7.85 -24.75 2.49
C PRO A 128 7.78 -25.53 1.17
N THR A 129 8.63 -26.54 1.04
CA THR A 129 8.68 -27.39 -0.17
C THR A 129 7.42 -28.25 -0.33
N ALA A 130 6.73 -28.55 0.77
CA ALA A 130 5.46 -29.28 0.77
C ALA A 130 4.26 -28.42 0.31
N GLN A 131 4.39 -27.09 0.28
CA GLN A 131 3.32 -26.17 -0.14
C GLN A 131 3.36 -25.95 -1.66
N THR A 132 3.02 -26.98 -2.43
CA THR A 132 2.91 -26.88 -3.90
C THR A 132 1.78 -25.95 -4.30
N PHE A 133 2.05 -25.00 -5.18
CA PHE A 133 1.09 -23.98 -5.61
C PHE A 133 -0.15 -24.60 -6.24
N LEU A 134 -1.32 -24.31 -5.64
CA LEU A 134 -2.64 -24.76 -6.08
C LEU A 134 -2.77 -26.27 -6.37
N ASN A 135 -2.02 -27.12 -5.64
CA ASN A 135 -2.44 -28.50 -5.46
C ASN A 135 -3.70 -28.55 -4.56
N HIS A 136 -4.33 -29.72 -4.43
CA HIS A 136 -5.60 -29.83 -3.69
C HIS A 136 -5.54 -29.21 -2.26
N PRO A 137 -4.56 -29.56 -1.38
CA PRO A 137 -4.46 -28.93 -0.07
C PRO A 137 -4.20 -27.41 -0.12
N SER A 138 -3.29 -26.96 -0.97
CA SER A 138 -2.98 -25.54 -1.10
C SER A 138 -4.18 -24.74 -1.61
N ASN A 139 -4.98 -25.30 -2.51
CA ASN A 139 -6.16 -24.62 -3.03
C ASN A 139 -7.18 -24.36 -1.91
N GLU A 140 -7.42 -25.33 -1.02
CA GLU A 140 -8.28 -25.15 0.15
C GLU A 140 -7.75 -24.07 1.11
N ILE A 141 -6.44 -24.09 1.37
CA ILE A 141 -5.78 -23.08 2.23
C ILE A 141 -5.92 -21.68 1.62
N LEU A 142 -5.61 -21.53 0.33
CA LEU A 142 -5.68 -20.24 -0.36
C LEU A 142 -7.11 -19.71 -0.44
N LEU A 143 -8.10 -20.59 -0.64
CA LEU A 143 -9.51 -20.21 -0.60
C LEU A 143 -9.94 -19.66 0.77
N SER A 144 -9.40 -20.21 1.86
CA SER A 144 -9.67 -19.70 3.20
C SER A 144 -9.23 -18.23 3.38
N PHE A 145 -8.22 -17.78 2.63
CA PHE A 145 -7.78 -16.39 2.66
C PHE A 145 -8.72 -15.44 1.91
N THR A 146 -9.50 -15.96 0.95
CA THR A 146 -10.37 -15.16 0.05
C THR A 146 -11.81 -14.97 0.53
N ASN A 147 -12.11 -15.41 1.75
CA ASN A 147 -13.44 -15.37 2.37
C ASN A 147 -13.44 -14.63 3.71
N LEU A 148 -12.50 -13.71 3.91
CA LEU A 148 -12.45 -12.93 5.14
C LEU A 148 -13.74 -12.08 5.24
N PRO A 149 -14.43 -12.10 6.39
CA PRO A 149 -15.54 -11.19 6.62
C PRO A 149 -15.12 -9.74 6.38
N LYS A 150 -16.02 -8.92 5.84
CA LYS A 150 -15.73 -7.51 5.49
C LYS A 150 -15.08 -6.72 6.62
N HIS A 151 -15.46 -6.98 7.88
CA HIS A 151 -14.86 -6.33 9.04
C HIS A 151 -13.40 -6.72 9.26
N VAL A 152 -13.02 -7.98 8.98
CA VAL A 152 -11.62 -8.43 9.05
C VAL A 152 -10.78 -7.79 7.97
N LEU A 153 -11.35 -7.59 6.77
CA LEU A 153 -10.66 -6.87 5.69
C LEU A 153 -10.39 -5.42 6.01
N ASN A 154 -11.40 -4.72 6.50
CA ASN A 154 -11.27 -3.33 6.92
C ASN A 154 -10.28 -3.20 8.09
N TYR A 155 -10.29 -4.16 9.03
CA TYR A 155 -9.32 -4.19 10.12
C TYR A 155 -7.89 -4.42 9.61
N ASN A 156 -7.67 -5.42 8.75
CA ASN A 156 -6.36 -5.70 8.17
C ASN A 156 -5.85 -4.52 7.36
N PHE A 157 -6.73 -3.81 6.64
CA PHE A 157 -6.38 -2.60 5.93
C PHE A 157 -5.92 -1.47 6.86
N LEU A 158 -6.55 -1.28 8.01
CA LEU A 158 -6.09 -0.31 9.02
C LEU A 158 -4.79 -0.76 9.70
N LEU A 159 -4.65 -2.05 10.01
CA LEU A 159 -3.43 -2.64 10.56
C LEU A 159 -2.23 -2.44 9.64
N SER A 160 -2.49 -2.55 8.35
CA SER A 160 -1.58 -2.19 7.26
C SER A 160 -1.01 -0.77 7.41
N GLN A 161 -1.83 0.19 7.83
CA GLN A 161 -1.44 1.59 7.95
C GLN A 161 -0.93 1.94 9.35
N LYS A 162 -0.96 1.00 10.31
CA LYS A 162 -0.65 1.21 11.74
C LYS A 162 0.66 1.96 11.95
N LYS A 163 1.70 1.63 11.19
CA LYS A 163 3.03 2.25 11.33
C LYS A 163 2.97 3.77 11.12
N PHE A 164 2.23 4.25 10.12
CA PHE A 164 2.11 5.68 9.84
C PHE A 164 1.32 6.40 10.95
N ILE A 165 0.24 5.78 11.42
CA ILE A 165 -0.56 6.28 12.54
C ILE A 165 0.30 6.39 13.81
N GLN A 166 1.14 5.39 14.06
CA GLN A 166 2.02 5.36 15.23
C GLN A 166 3.12 6.43 15.16
N ILE A 167 3.71 6.67 13.98
CA ILE A 167 4.71 7.73 13.79
C ILE A 167 4.13 9.10 14.14
N ILE A 168 2.93 9.43 13.67
CA ILE A 168 2.28 10.70 14.01
C ILE A 168 1.99 10.77 15.51
N LYS A 169 1.56 9.67 16.13
CA LYS A 169 1.30 9.60 17.58
C LYS A 169 2.57 9.82 18.40
N ASP A 170 3.73 9.39 17.90
CA ASP A 170 5.03 9.52 18.56
C ASP A 170 5.70 10.89 18.27
N GLY A 171 5.02 11.78 17.53
CA GLY A 171 5.47 13.15 17.24
C GLY A 171 6.20 13.32 15.91
N GLY A 172 6.28 12.26 15.08
CA GLY A 172 6.75 12.35 13.70
C GLY A 172 5.68 12.93 12.76
N THR A 173 6.02 13.01 11.46
CA THR A 173 5.13 13.57 10.44
C THR A 173 4.93 12.61 9.27
N VAL A 174 3.74 12.67 8.68
CA VAL A 174 3.40 11.94 7.46
C VAL A 174 2.72 12.92 6.51
N LYS A 175 3.31 13.10 5.33
CA LYS A 175 2.76 13.93 4.26
C LYS A 175 2.42 13.06 3.05
N LEU A 176 1.31 13.35 2.39
CA LEU A 176 0.91 12.78 1.11
C LEU A 176 1.30 13.74 0.01
N HIS A 177 2.15 13.25 -0.90
CA HIS A 177 2.47 13.94 -2.13
C HIS A 177 1.84 13.19 -3.31
N SER A 178 1.15 13.91 -4.20
CA SER A 178 0.49 13.27 -5.34
C SER A 178 0.37 14.17 -6.55
N THR A 179 0.52 13.62 -7.75
CA THR A 179 0.22 14.29 -9.02
C THR A 179 -0.91 13.56 -9.75
N GLU A 180 -1.86 14.29 -10.31
CA GLU A 180 -3.02 13.76 -11.05
C GLU A 180 -3.09 14.41 -12.44
N TRP A 181 -3.15 13.61 -13.50
CA TRP A 181 -3.44 14.10 -14.85
C TRP A 181 -4.96 14.28 -15.03
N VAL A 182 -5.47 15.47 -14.73
CA VAL A 182 -6.91 15.75 -14.59
C VAL A 182 -7.72 15.53 -15.88
N ASN A 183 -7.09 15.65 -17.05
CA ASN A 183 -7.74 15.47 -18.36
C ASN A 183 -7.64 14.04 -18.91
N LYS A 184 -7.10 13.08 -18.14
CA LYS A 184 -6.91 11.69 -18.58
C LYS A 184 -7.87 10.75 -17.84
N SER A 185 -8.78 10.12 -18.59
CA SER A 185 -9.73 9.14 -18.03
C SER A 185 -9.09 7.90 -17.41
N SER A 186 -7.81 7.65 -17.68
CA SER A 186 -7.04 6.55 -17.09
C SER A 186 -6.73 6.74 -15.59
N GLY A 187 -6.96 7.94 -15.03
CA GLY A 187 -6.58 8.24 -13.65
C GLY A 187 -5.07 8.19 -13.45
N LYS A 188 -4.30 8.58 -14.47
CA LYS A 188 -2.83 8.53 -14.45
C LYS A 188 -2.33 9.56 -13.44
N GLY A 189 -1.40 9.16 -12.60
CA GLY A 189 -0.80 10.04 -11.61
C GLY A 189 0.35 9.37 -10.88
N GLU A 190 0.79 9.97 -9.79
CA GLU A 190 1.72 9.38 -8.84
C GLU A 190 1.25 9.73 -7.44
N THR A 191 1.39 8.83 -6.49
CA THR A 191 1.04 9.06 -5.08
C THR A 191 2.14 8.47 -4.21
N GLU A 192 2.63 9.25 -3.26
CA GLU A 192 3.61 8.79 -2.27
C GLU A 192 3.31 9.36 -0.88
N LEU A 193 3.72 8.64 0.15
CA LEU A 193 3.83 9.17 1.50
C LEU A 193 5.29 9.53 1.81
N ILE A 194 5.51 10.75 2.24
CA ILE A 194 6.77 11.24 2.81
C ILE A 194 6.63 11.15 4.32
N VAL A 195 7.47 10.32 4.96
CA VAL A 195 7.35 9.99 6.37
C VAL A 195 8.64 10.35 7.08
N ASP A 196 8.54 11.21 8.08
CA ASP A 196 9.64 11.60 8.95
C ASP A 196 9.36 11.09 10.37
N ASP A 197 10.20 10.17 10.86
CA ASP A 197 10.11 9.61 12.21
C ASP A 197 10.92 10.40 13.26
N GLY A 198 11.48 11.55 12.88
CA GLY A 198 12.33 12.39 13.72
C GLY A 198 13.82 12.03 13.64
N GLU A 199 14.17 10.87 13.08
CA GLU A 199 15.55 10.48 12.78
C GLU A 199 15.82 10.48 11.27
N ASN A 200 14.90 9.97 10.45
CA ASN A 200 15.07 9.83 9.01
C ASN A 200 13.76 10.09 8.23
N GLU A 201 13.88 10.77 7.10
CA GLU A 201 12.82 10.86 6.09
C GLU A 201 12.84 9.62 5.18
N LYS A 202 11.67 9.02 4.94
CA LYS A 202 11.46 7.90 4.01
C LYS A 202 10.25 8.14 3.12
N ARG A 203 10.35 7.74 1.85
CA ARG A 203 9.26 7.83 0.85
C ARG A 203 8.66 6.47 0.55
N TYR A 204 7.34 6.39 0.53
CA TYR A 204 6.57 5.18 0.25
C TYR A 204 5.63 5.43 -0.93
N LEU A 205 5.96 4.85 -2.08
CA LEU A 205 5.16 4.96 -3.30
C LEU A 205 3.90 4.08 -3.24
N TYR A 206 2.79 4.62 -3.73
CA TYR A 206 1.48 3.98 -3.91
C TYR A 206 1.20 3.91 -5.42
N PRO A 207 1.41 2.75 -6.06
CA PRO A 207 1.43 2.61 -7.51
C PRO A 207 0.02 2.31 -8.02
N TYR A 208 -0.97 3.09 -7.57
CA TYR A 208 -2.37 2.87 -7.91
C TYR A 208 -2.88 4.04 -8.73
N TYR A 209 -3.55 3.72 -9.83
CA TYR A 209 -4.30 4.67 -10.63
C TYR A 209 -5.79 4.51 -10.35
N PHE A 210 -6.49 5.63 -10.34
CA PHE A 210 -7.91 5.69 -10.02
C PHE A 210 -8.70 6.22 -11.20
N PRO A 211 -9.00 5.39 -12.21
CA PRO A 211 -9.76 5.80 -13.38
C PRO A 211 -11.10 6.43 -12.97
N PHE A 212 -11.46 7.53 -13.65
CA PHE A 212 -12.74 8.22 -13.50
C PHE A 212 -13.07 8.71 -12.08
N THR A 213 -12.08 8.79 -11.18
CA THR A 213 -12.28 9.24 -9.80
C THR A 213 -11.27 10.34 -9.47
N PRO A 214 -11.70 11.56 -9.13
CA PRO A 214 -10.79 12.62 -8.71
C PRO A 214 -9.95 12.18 -7.51
N TYR A 215 -8.68 12.56 -7.44
CA TYR A 215 -7.81 12.09 -6.37
C TYR A 215 -8.26 12.56 -4.97
N THR A 216 -8.92 13.71 -4.88
CA THR A 216 -9.55 14.19 -3.63
C THR A 216 -10.66 13.27 -3.10
N GLU A 217 -11.30 12.46 -3.95
CA GLU A 217 -12.23 11.41 -3.51
C GLU A 217 -11.54 10.07 -3.20
N VAL A 218 -10.29 9.92 -3.63
CA VAL A 218 -9.48 8.72 -3.44
C VAL A 218 -8.76 8.78 -2.10
N PHE A 219 -8.16 9.92 -1.75
CA PHE A 219 -7.33 10.03 -0.54
C PHE A 219 -8.07 9.60 0.73
N PRO A 220 -9.33 9.99 0.99
CA PRO A 220 -10.05 9.53 2.19
C PRO A 220 -10.34 8.02 2.19
N LYS A 221 -10.34 7.37 1.01
CA LYS A 221 -10.50 5.91 0.89
C LYS A 221 -9.18 5.18 1.14
N LEU A 222 -8.05 5.78 0.75
CA LEU A 222 -6.71 5.24 0.97
C LEU A 222 -6.22 5.45 2.41
N PHE A 223 -6.55 6.59 3.01
CA PHE A 223 -6.12 6.94 4.37
C PHE A 223 -7.33 7.36 5.23
N PRO A 224 -8.30 6.46 5.46
CA PRO A 224 -9.51 6.78 6.21
C PRO A 224 -9.26 7.12 7.68
N TRP A 225 -8.07 6.79 8.19
CA TRP A 225 -7.62 7.10 9.55
C TRP A 225 -7.10 8.55 9.70
N ALA A 226 -6.98 9.29 8.60
CA ALA A 226 -6.38 10.62 8.57
C ALA A 226 -7.40 11.71 8.28
N ASP A 227 -7.21 12.86 8.92
CA ASP A 227 -7.67 14.16 8.41
C ASP A 227 -6.54 14.74 7.54
N PHE A 228 -6.92 15.55 6.55
CA PHE A 228 -6.01 16.09 5.55
C PHE A 228 -5.96 17.60 5.67
N GLU A 229 -4.75 18.15 5.72
CA GLU A 229 -4.50 19.59 5.71
C GLU A 229 -3.48 19.91 4.62
N ALA A 230 -3.58 21.09 4.04
CA ALA A 230 -2.63 21.53 3.03
C ALA A 230 -1.29 21.87 3.67
N ASP A 231 -0.19 21.47 3.04
CA ASP A 231 1.14 21.84 3.49
C ASP A 231 1.41 23.34 3.26
N GLU A 232 1.44 24.12 4.34
CA GLU A 232 1.51 25.59 4.26
C GLU A 232 2.75 26.10 3.52
N ASP A 233 3.89 25.43 3.71
CA ASP A 233 5.14 25.80 3.05
C ASP A 233 5.07 25.52 1.54
N PHE A 234 4.51 24.38 1.15
CA PHE A 234 4.35 23.99 -0.26
C PHE A 234 3.43 24.92 -1.03
N TYR A 235 2.33 25.38 -0.41
CA TYR A 235 1.35 26.25 -1.07
C TYR A 235 1.61 27.75 -0.91
N MET A 236 2.63 28.16 -0.15
CA MET A 236 2.87 29.56 0.20
C MET A 236 2.82 30.51 -1.01
N GLU A 237 3.58 30.21 -2.06
CA GLU A 237 3.69 31.07 -3.25
C GLU A 237 2.37 31.14 -4.04
N GLU A 238 1.70 30.01 -4.23
CA GLU A 238 0.44 29.92 -4.96
C GLU A 238 -0.69 30.63 -4.19
N ASP A 239 -0.79 30.37 -2.88
CA ASP A 239 -1.77 31.02 -2.01
C ASP A 239 -1.54 32.54 -1.96
N GLU A 240 -0.29 32.99 -1.87
CA GLU A 240 0.05 34.43 -1.87
C GLU A 240 -0.30 35.08 -3.22
N SER A 241 -0.02 34.39 -4.34
CA SER A 241 -0.39 34.86 -5.67
C SER A 241 -1.90 35.04 -5.81
N LEU A 242 -2.68 34.03 -5.42
CA LEU A 242 -4.14 34.08 -5.43
C LEU A 242 -4.68 35.16 -4.50
N TRP A 243 -4.12 35.27 -3.29
CA TRP A 243 -4.50 36.31 -2.34
C TRP A 243 -4.26 37.71 -2.90
N ARG A 244 -3.10 37.96 -3.52
CA ARG A 244 -2.80 39.24 -4.16
C ARG A 244 -3.77 39.56 -5.29
N GLU A 245 -4.18 38.55 -6.07
CA GLU A 245 -5.16 38.71 -7.16
C GLU A 245 -6.55 39.10 -6.64
N TYR A 246 -7.03 38.44 -5.58
CA TYR A 246 -8.41 38.59 -5.11
C TYR A 246 -8.61 39.63 -4.00
N HIS A 247 -7.57 39.90 -3.19
CA HIS A 247 -7.68 40.68 -1.97
C HIS A 247 -6.71 41.86 -1.89
N CYS A 248 -5.86 42.06 -2.90
CA CYS A 248 -4.97 43.22 -2.96
C CYS A 248 -5.18 44.05 -4.22
N TYR A 249 -4.83 45.33 -4.12
CA TYR A 249 -4.75 46.26 -5.22
C TYR A 249 -3.33 46.84 -5.27
N TYR A 250 -2.70 46.80 -6.44
CA TYR A 250 -1.37 47.38 -6.61
C TYR A 250 -1.48 48.88 -6.90
N ASP A 251 -0.99 49.69 -5.96
CA ASP A 251 -0.86 51.13 -6.15
C ASP A 251 0.44 51.42 -6.91
N LYS A 252 0.31 52.04 -8.08
CA LYS A 252 1.45 52.40 -8.92
C LYS A 252 2.11 53.70 -8.50
N GLU A 253 1.43 54.56 -7.75
CA GLU A 253 1.99 55.85 -7.31
C GLU A 253 2.96 55.63 -6.14
N ASP A 254 2.59 54.73 -5.22
CA ASP A 254 3.38 54.39 -4.04
C ASP A 254 4.20 53.09 -4.19
N GLU A 255 4.04 52.37 -5.31
CA GLU A 255 4.67 51.07 -5.62
C GLU A 255 4.39 49.95 -4.58
N GLU A 256 3.25 50.04 -3.88
CA GLU A 256 2.87 49.15 -2.78
C GLU A 256 1.58 48.36 -3.08
N TRP A 257 1.45 47.18 -2.45
CA TRP A 257 0.22 46.39 -2.47
C TRP A 257 -0.67 46.80 -1.29
N LEU A 258 -1.86 47.31 -1.61
CA LEU A 258 -2.89 47.67 -0.64
C LEU A 258 -3.85 46.51 -0.44
N ILE A 259 -4.05 46.11 0.82
CA ILE A 259 -5.01 45.06 1.18
C ILE A 259 -6.42 45.67 1.16
N VAL A 260 -7.27 45.18 0.27
CA VAL A 260 -8.66 45.65 0.08
C VAL A 260 -9.71 44.62 0.49
N GLY A 261 -9.27 43.41 0.85
CA GLY A 261 -10.12 42.30 1.31
C GLY A 261 -9.62 41.68 2.62
N ASP A 262 -9.70 40.35 2.70
CA ASP A 262 -9.19 39.58 3.83
C ASP A 262 -7.67 39.75 3.97
N SER A 263 -7.16 39.66 5.20
CA SER A 263 -5.73 39.43 5.41
C SER A 263 -5.30 38.08 4.83
N PHE A 264 -4.01 37.90 4.57
CA PHE A 264 -3.50 36.67 3.97
C PHE A 264 -3.87 35.42 4.79
N GLU A 265 -3.77 35.50 6.11
CA GLU A 265 -4.13 34.39 7.00
C GLU A 265 -5.64 34.10 7.03
N GLU A 266 -6.49 35.13 7.00
CA GLU A 266 -7.95 34.95 6.92
C GLU A 266 -8.37 34.31 5.59
N PHE A 267 -7.72 34.70 4.49
CA PHE A 267 -7.91 34.08 3.18
C PHE A 267 -7.48 32.61 3.19
N ARG A 268 -6.26 32.33 3.67
CA ARG A 268 -5.70 30.97 3.72
C ARG A 268 -6.60 30.01 4.51
N ASN A 269 -7.13 30.45 5.65
CA ASN A 269 -8.04 29.65 6.48
C ASN A 269 -9.38 29.31 5.81
N LYS A 270 -9.77 30.02 4.75
CA LYS A 270 -10.99 29.74 3.97
C LYS A 270 -10.74 28.79 2.80
N LEU A 271 -9.48 28.52 2.45
CA LEU A 271 -9.14 27.64 1.35
C LEU A 271 -9.48 26.18 1.67
N ASN A 272 -9.72 25.39 0.62
CA ASN A 272 -9.93 23.96 0.78
C ASN A 272 -8.65 23.30 1.34
N PRO A 273 -8.74 22.51 2.42
CA PRO A 273 -7.58 21.82 3.00
C PRO A 273 -7.00 20.76 2.07
N MET A 274 -7.78 20.24 1.11
CA MET A 274 -7.33 19.31 0.05
C MET A 274 -7.23 20.01 -1.32
N ARG A 275 -6.77 21.27 -1.35
CA ARG A 275 -6.48 21.98 -2.61
C ARG A 275 -5.25 21.40 -3.32
N SER A 276 -5.09 21.77 -4.58
CA SER A 276 -3.95 21.40 -5.43
C SER A 276 -3.39 22.62 -6.14
N ILE A 277 -2.11 22.58 -6.50
CA ILE A 277 -1.53 23.48 -7.50
C ILE A 277 -1.88 22.95 -8.89
N ASN A 278 -2.36 23.83 -9.76
CA ASN A 278 -2.71 23.46 -11.13
C ASN A 278 -1.60 23.86 -12.10
N HIS A 279 -0.90 22.86 -12.64
CA HIS A 279 0.13 23.05 -13.65
C HIS A 279 -0.49 23.09 -15.05
N SER A 280 -0.71 24.31 -15.56
CA SER A 280 -1.16 24.58 -16.93
C SER A 280 -2.48 23.92 -17.33
N GLY A 281 -3.35 23.61 -16.37
CA GLY A 281 -4.63 22.92 -16.62
C GLY A 281 -4.50 21.43 -16.89
N GLU A 282 -3.31 20.85 -16.82
CA GLU A 282 -3.06 19.46 -17.20
C GLU A 282 -2.79 18.54 -16.01
N VAL A 283 -2.07 19.04 -15.00
CA VAL A 283 -1.64 18.27 -13.83
C VAL A 283 -2.04 19.00 -12.55
N ALA A 284 -2.78 18.33 -11.67
CA ALA A 284 -3.02 18.78 -10.31
C ALA A 284 -1.98 18.14 -9.39
N GLU A 285 -1.24 18.96 -8.65
CA GLU A 285 -0.24 18.51 -7.66
C GLU A 285 -0.73 18.82 -6.24
N TYR A 286 -0.62 17.82 -5.38
CA TYR A 286 -1.10 17.83 -4.01
C TYR A 286 0.06 17.58 -3.06
N MET A 287 0.21 18.41 -2.04
CA MET A 287 1.02 18.15 -0.85
C MET A 287 0.16 18.32 0.41
N LEU A 288 -0.18 17.23 1.08
CA LEU A 288 -1.08 17.25 2.24
C LEU A 288 -0.38 16.71 3.48
N THR A 289 -0.49 17.40 4.61
CA THR A 289 -0.11 16.88 5.92
C THR A 289 -1.24 16.04 6.50
N LEU A 290 -0.93 14.85 7.00
CA LEU A 290 -1.91 13.92 7.57
C LEU A 290 -1.89 14.04 9.09
N SER A 291 -3.07 14.19 9.68
CA SER A 291 -3.25 14.14 11.13
C SER A 291 -4.18 12.99 11.52
N ILE A 292 -4.00 12.39 12.71
CA ILE A 292 -4.80 11.24 13.11
C ILE A 292 -6.22 11.73 13.42
N ASN A 293 -7.24 11.12 12.79
CA ASN A 293 -8.65 11.42 13.08
C ASN A 293 -9.20 10.50 14.20
N GLU A 294 -10.51 10.57 14.45
CA GLU A 294 -11.16 9.71 15.47
C GLU A 294 -11.01 8.21 15.16
N LEU A 295 -11.20 7.80 13.91
CA LEU A 295 -11.04 6.40 13.48
C LEU A 295 -9.62 5.89 13.76
N GLY A 296 -8.60 6.67 13.41
CA GLY A 296 -7.20 6.31 13.67
C GLY A 296 -6.89 6.12 15.15
N ARG A 297 -7.38 7.04 16.00
CA ARG A 297 -7.25 6.94 17.47
C ARG A 297 -7.96 5.71 18.03
N SER A 298 -9.20 5.45 17.60
CA SER A 298 -9.98 4.29 18.03
C SER A 298 -9.35 2.98 17.56
N PHE A 299 -8.82 2.94 16.34
CA PHE A 299 -8.13 1.77 15.79
C PHE A 299 -6.93 1.37 16.66
N LEU A 300 -6.05 2.31 17.02
CA LEU A 300 -4.91 2.00 17.91
C LEU A 300 -5.36 1.44 19.26
N THR A 301 -6.43 2.01 19.83
CA THR A 301 -6.99 1.53 21.11
C THR A 301 -7.49 0.09 21.01
N ILE A 302 -8.19 -0.25 19.93
CA ILE A 302 -8.71 -1.60 19.67
C ILE A 302 -7.56 -2.58 19.42
N ASP A 303 -6.59 -2.19 18.59
CA ASP A 303 -5.46 -3.03 18.24
C ASP A 303 -4.57 -3.34 19.45
N ASP A 304 -4.35 -2.36 20.34
CA ASP A 304 -3.64 -2.56 21.61
C ASP A 304 -4.37 -3.57 22.52
N TYR A 305 -5.71 -3.55 22.55
CA TYR A 305 -6.51 -4.50 23.33
C TYR A 305 -6.48 -5.92 22.73
N ILE A 306 -6.61 -6.03 21.41
CA ILE A 306 -6.63 -7.32 20.68
C ILE A 306 -5.24 -7.98 20.71
N SER A 307 -4.17 -7.20 20.74
CA SER A 307 -2.78 -7.70 20.77
C SER A 307 -2.34 -8.26 22.12
N GLN A 308 -3.12 -8.08 23.19
CA GLN A 308 -2.83 -8.61 24.52
C GLN A 308 -3.36 -10.05 24.70
N ASP A 309 -2.59 -10.91 25.37
CA ASP A 309 -3.04 -12.24 25.78
C ASP A 309 -4.26 -12.13 26.69
N GLN A 310 -5.40 -12.65 26.24
CA GLN A 310 -6.64 -12.57 27.01
C GLN A 310 -6.57 -13.52 28.22
N PRO A 311 -7.13 -13.14 29.39
CA PRO A 311 -7.09 -13.99 30.59
C PRO A 311 -7.73 -15.37 30.39
N TYR A 312 -8.75 -15.44 29.54
CA TYR A 312 -9.54 -16.64 29.27
C TYR A 312 -8.81 -17.68 28.40
N THR A 313 -7.74 -17.29 27.71
CA THR A 313 -6.92 -18.22 26.89
C THR A 313 -6.22 -19.27 27.76
N LYS A 314 -6.01 -18.98 29.06
CA LYS A 314 -5.51 -19.94 30.06
C LYS A 314 -6.60 -20.81 30.70
N ALA A 315 -7.87 -20.55 30.39
CA ALA A 315 -9.02 -21.28 30.91
C ALA A 315 -9.59 -22.30 29.92
N VAL A 316 -9.01 -22.40 28.71
CA VAL A 316 -9.32 -23.46 27.75
C VAL A 316 -8.58 -24.73 28.21
N PRO A 317 -9.28 -25.83 28.55
CA PRO A 317 -8.63 -27.09 28.88
C PRO A 317 -7.77 -27.56 27.70
N GLU A 318 -6.53 -27.97 27.95
CA GLU A 318 -5.73 -28.69 26.96
C GLU A 318 -6.43 -30.03 26.66
N GLU A 319 -6.73 -30.31 25.38
CA GLU A 319 -7.23 -31.62 24.91
C GLU A 319 -6.12 -32.67 24.83
#